data_AF-A0A2E6MQR2-F1
#
_entry.id   AF-A0A2E6MQR2-F1
#
_cell.length_a   1.000
_cell.length_b   1.000
_cell.length_c   1.000
_cell.angle_alpha   90.00
_cell.angle_beta   90.00
_cell.angle_gamma   90.00
#
_symmetry.space_group_name_H-M   'P 1'
#
loop_
_entity.id
_entity.type
_entity.pdbx_description
1 polymer ?
#
loop_
_entity_poly.entity_id
_entity_poly.type
_entity_poly.pdbx_seq_one_letter_code
_entity_poly.pdbx_strand_id
1 'polypeptide(L)'
;MSKTFCPLPWIHLATRPNGDVRVCCTANASGAGITDEKEAGLVKEDGVAMNLRDHTIEQVFNSSHMRRTRLQMIAGEVPASCVKCFEEEAKGIVSKRQWETREWAQRLDLQKLVKQTKEDGTAPVSIPYFDLR
;
A
#
# COMPACT_ATOMS: atom_id res chain seq x y z
N MET A 1 -11.66 5.64 12.24
CA MET A 1 -10.67 5.06 11.30
C MET A 1 -9.90 3.98 12.04
N SER A 2 -9.62 2.83 11.43
CA SER A 2 -8.94 1.72 12.12
C SER A 2 -7.53 2.12 12.58
N LYS A 3 -6.98 1.43 13.58
CA LYS A 3 -5.61 1.70 14.06
C LYS A 3 -4.54 1.37 13.00
N THR A 4 -4.87 0.49 12.05
CA THR A 4 -3.96 0.02 10.99
C THR A 4 -4.09 0.80 9.69
N PHE A 5 -5.02 1.76 9.60
CA PHE A 5 -5.27 2.52 8.39
C PHE A 5 -4.02 3.24 7.86
N CYS A 6 -3.85 3.23 6.53
CA CYS A 6 -2.87 3.98 5.77
C CYS A 6 -3.57 4.51 4.51
N PRO A 7 -3.41 5.77 4.09
CA PRO A 7 -4.04 6.23 2.86
C PRO A 7 -3.40 5.64 1.59
N LEU A 8 -2.13 5.22 1.64
CA LEU A 8 -1.36 4.87 0.44
C LEU A 8 -2.02 3.80 -0.46
N PRO A 9 -2.60 2.70 0.06
CA PRO A 9 -3.29 1.74 -0.81
C PRO A 9 -4.47 2.31 -1.61
N TRP A 10 -4.97 3.51 -1.26
CA TRP A 10 -6.06 4.20 -1.97
C TRP A 10 -5.62 5.32 -2.89
N ILE A 11 -4.37 5.81 -2.77
CA ILE A 11 -3.96 7.04 -3.45
C ILE A 11 -2.59 6.93 -4.13
N HIS A 12 -1.93 5.78 -4.01
CA HIS A 12 -0.51 5.65 -4.34
C HIS A 12 -0.15 4.28 -4.91
N LEU A 13 0.90 4.28 -5.72
CA LEU A 13 1.69 3.12 -6.11
C LEU A 13 3.18 3.52 -6.09
N ALA A 14 4.05 2.56 -5.77
CA ALA A 14 5.49 2.73 -5.87
C ALA A 14 6.08 1.72 -6.86
N THR A 15 7.06 2.12 -7.67
CA THR A 15 7.75 1.20 -8.58
C THR A 15 9.20 0.95 -8.17
N ARG A 16 9.79 -0.07 -8.79
CA ARG A 16 11.24 -0.27 -8.91
C ARG A 16 11.66 0.03 -10.37
N PRO A 17 12.97 0.23 -10.64
CA PRO A 17 13.46 0.53 -12.00
C PRO A 17 13.14 -0.56 -13.03
N ASN A 18 12.96 -1.81 -12.59
CA ASN A 18 12.61 -2.94 -13.45
C ASN A 18 11.10 -3.01 -13.81
N GLY A 19 10.28 -2.13 -13.24
CA GLY A 19 8.84 -2.03 -13.44
C GLY A 19 7.99 -2.73 -12.38
N ASP A 20 8.59 -3.43 -11.41
CA ASP A 20 7.85 -4.09 -10.34
C ASP A 20 7.11 -3.07 -9.49
N VAL A 21 5.88 -3.38 -9.10
CA VAL A 21 5.06 -2.48 -8.30
C VAL A 21 5.02 -2.91 -6.84
N ARG A 22 5.00 -1.94 -5.93
CA ARG A 22 4.93 -2.06 -4.49
C ARG A 22 3.79 -1.23 -3.95
N VAL A 23 3.24 -1.63 -2.80
CA VAL A 23 2.19 -0.88 -2.09
C VAL A 23 2.67 0.53 -1.71
N CYS A 24 3.93 0.64 -1.27
CA CYS A 24 4.63 1.91 -1.05
C CYS A 24 6.15 1.70 -1.05
N CYS A 25 6.93 2.78 -1.02
CA CYS A 25 8.40 2.69 -1.02
C CYS A 25 8.97 1.96 0.21
N THR A 26 8.26 1.95 1.34
CA THR A 26 8.66 1.36 2.62
C THR A 26 8.09 -0.04 2.82
N ALA A 27 7.25 -0.53 1.91
CA ALA A 27 6.72 -1.88 1.98
C ALA A 27 7.89 -2.88 2.12
N ASN A 28 7.65 -4.00 2.80
CA ASN A 28 8.61 -5.07 3.13
C ASN A 28 9.18 -5.79 1.89
N ALA A 29 9.74 -5.02 0.97
CA ALA A 29 10.35 -5.36 -0.29
C ALA A 29 11.40 -4.29 -0.63
N SER A 30 11.91 -3.52 0.34
CA SER A 30 13.08 -2.67 0.11
C SER A 30 14.33 -3.49 -0.20
N GLY A 31 14.37 -4.76 0.27
CA GLY A 31 15.54 -5.63 0.11
C GLY A 31 16.76 -5.15 0.89
N ALA A 32 16.56 -4.24 1.84
CA ALA A 32 17.60 -3.60 2.64
C ALA A 32 17.77 -4.26 4.01
N GLY A 33 16.76 -5.00 4.48
CA GLY A 33 16.88 -5.85 5.66
C GLY A 33 17.57 -7.18 5.35
N ILE A 34 18.39 -7.65 6.28
CA ILE A 34 19.07 -8.97 6.21
C ILE A 34 18.04 -10.11 6.13
N THR A 35 16.86 -9.91 6.72
CA THR A 35 15.73 -10.84 6.76
C THR A 35 14.55 -10.38 5.90
N ASP A 36 14.71 -9.35 5.05
CA ASP A 36 13.61 -8.85 4.22
C ASP A 36 13.22 -9.93 3.20
N GLU A 37 11.99 -10.45 3.31
CA GLU A 37 11.36 -11.21 2.23
C GLU A 37 11.20 -10.30 1.01
N LYS A 38 12.11 -10.40 0.04
CA LYS A 38 12.23 -9.49 -1.12
C LYS A 38 10.96 -9.33 -1.96
N GLU A 39 9.99 -10.21 -1.74
CA GLU A 39 8.73 -10.39 -2.43
C GLU A 39 7.50 -9.94 -1.63
N ALA A 40 7.59 -9.80 -0.31
CA ALA A 40 6.41 -9.59 0.56
C ALA A 40 5.73 -8.24 0.34
N GLY A 41 6.49 -7.24 -0.08
CA GLY A 41 5.99 -5.91 -0.44
C GLY A 41 5.65 -5.70 -1.92
N LEU A 42 5.83 -6.71 -2.79
CA LEU A 42 5.43 -6.60 -4.20
C LEU A 42 3.92 -6.76 -4.35
N VAL A 43 3.33 -5.94 -5.21
CA VAL A 43 1.93 -6.09 -5.63
C VAL A 43 1.82 -7.32 -6.52
N LYS A 44 0.86 -8.19 -6.20
CA LYS A 44 0.69 -9.49 -6.85
C LYS A 44 -0.74 -9.70 -7.33
N GLU A 45 -0.87 -10.41 -8.45
CA GLU A 45 -2.12 -11.03 -8.89
C GLU A 45 -1.92 -12.54 -8.94
N ASP A 46 -2.80 -13.31 -8.28
CA ASP A 46 -2.70 -14.77 -8.20
C ASP A 46 -1.33 -15.30 -7.74
N GLY A 47 -0.67 -14.54 -6.85
CA GLY A 47 0.65 -14.87 -6.30
C GLY A 47 1.83 -14.46 -7.20
N VAL A 48 1.58 -13.96 -8.40
CA VAL A 48 2.59 -13.50 -9.36
C VAL A 48 2.79 -11.99 -9.23
N ALA A 49 4.04 -11.54 -9.17
CA ALA A 49 4.36 -10.11 -9.08
C ALA A 49 3.91 -9.36 -10.35
N MET A 50 3.26 -8.22 -10.17
CA MET A 50 2.81 -7.38 -11.27
C MET A 50 3.88 -6.37 -11.67
N ASN A 51 3.98 -6.12 -12.96
CA ASN A 51 4.94 -5.20 -13.56
C ASN A 51 4.24 -4.23 -14.51
N LEU A 52 4.62 -2.94 -14.48
CA LEU A 52 4.02 -1.90 -15.34
C LEU A 52 4.37 -2.02 -16.83
N ARG A 53 5.31 -2.90 -17.21
CA ARG A 53 5.53 -3.25 -18.62
C ARG A 53 4.35 -4.02 -19.20
N ASP A 54 3.76 -4.89 -18.39
CA ASP A 54 2.80 -5.90 -18.84
C ASP A 54 1.36 -5.61 -18.36
N HIS A 55 1.20 -4.71 -17.38
CA HIS A 55 -0.08 -4.40 -16.74
C HIS A 55 -0.34 -2.90 -16.69
N THR A 56 -1.61 -2.53 -16.87
CA THR A 56 -2.07 -1.14 -16.70
C THR A 56 -2.08 -0.74 -15.22
N ILE A 57 -1.99 0.57 -14.98
CA ILE A 57 -2.09 1.13 -13.62
C ILE A 57 -3.38 0.69 -12.92
N GLU A 58 -4.51 0.66 -13.63
CA GLU A 58 -5.80 0.24 -13.07
C GLU A 58 -5.78 -1.24 -12.63
N GLN A 59 -5.25 -2.14 -13.48
CA GLN A 59 -5.11 -3.55 -13.13
C GLN A 59 -4.24 -3.74 -11.88
N VAL A 60 -3.13 -3.02 -11.78
CA VAL A 60 -2.24 -3.11 -10.62
C VAL A 60 -2.90 -2.53 -9.37
N PHE A 61 -3.51 -1.36 -9.49
CA PHE A 61 -4.16 -0.65 -8.39
C PHE A 61 -5.32 -1.44 -7.78
N ASN A 62 -6.04 -2.21 -8.59
CA ASN A 62 -7.15 -3.07 -8.15
C ASN A 62 -6.84 -4.56 -8.20
N SER A 63 -5.55 -4.92 -8.17
CA SER A 63 -5.12 -6.31 -7.99
C SER A 63 -5.67 -6.91 -6.70
N SER A 64 -5.81 -8.23 -6.67
CA SER A 64 -6.14 -9.04 -5.50
C SER A 64 -5.28 -8.68 -4.28
N HIS A 65 -3.99 -8.38 -4.45
CA HIS A 65 -3.12 -7.92 -3.36
C HIS A 65 -3.53 -6.54 -2.81
N MET A 66 -3.76 -5.55 -3.67
CA MET A 66 -4.15 -4.20 -3.25
C MET A 66 -5.53 -4.19 -2.60
N ARG A 67 -6.50 -4.90 -3.20
CA ARG A 67 -7.85 -5.07 -2.65
C ARG A 67 -7.82 -5.70 -1.25
N ARG A 68 -7.06 -6.79 -1.09
CA ARG A 68 -6.87 -7.46 0.20
C ARG A 68 -6.22 -6.54 1.23
N THR A 69 -5.17 -5.80 0.84
CA THR A 69 -4.49 -4.83 1.71
C THR A 69 -5.46 -3.79 2.26
N ARG A 70 -6.35 -3.25 1.42
CA ARG A 70 -7.39 -2.30 1.84
C ARG A 70 -8.38 -2.93 2.82
N LEU A 71 -8.89 -4.13 2.51
CA LEU A 71 -9.84 -4.84 3.37
C LEU A 71 -9.25 -5.16 4.73
N GLN A 72 -8.01 -5.65 4.78
CA GLN A 72 -7.29 -5.91 6.03
C GLN A 72 -7.14 -4.64 6.87
N MET A 73 -6.72 -3.53 6.25
CA MET A 73 -6.63 -2.25 6.96
C MET A 73 -8.00 -1.77 7.47
N ILE A 74 -9.07 -1.94 6.69
CA ILE A 74 -10.44 -1.60 7.13
C ILE A 74 -10.86 -2.46 8.34
N ALA A 75 -10.55 -3.76 8.32
CA ALA A 75 -10.82 -4.71 9.40
C ALA A 75 -9.94 -4.49 10.64
N GLY A 76 -8.93 -3.62 10.58
CA GLY A 76 -8.00 -3.39 11.69
C GLY A 76 -6.85 -4.42 11.76
N GLU A 77 -6.66 -5.20 10.71
CA GLU A 77 -5.56 -6.15 10.54
C GLU A 77 -4.32 -5.46 9.96
N VAL A 78 -3.14 -6.02 10.23
CA VAL A 78 -1.86 -5.53 9.70
C VAL A 78 -1.48 -6.34 8.46
N PRO A 79 -1.45 -5.74 7.26
CA PRO A 79 -1.01 -6.43 6.05
C PRO A 79 0.47 -6.80 6.13
N ALA A 80 0.85 -7.96 5.59
CA ALA A 80 2.23 -8.45 5.59
C ALA A 80 3.23 -7.47 4.93
N SER A 81 2.79 -6.77 3.88
CA SER A 81 3.58 -5.75 3.19
C SER A 81 3.89 -4.52 4.05
N CYS A 82 3.16 -4.30 5.14
CA CYS A 82 3.17 -3.08 5.95
C CYS A 82 3.82 -3.25 7.34
N VAL A 83 4.27 -4.46 7.71
CA VAL A 83 4.73 -4.78 9.08
C VAL A 83 5.85 -3.84 9.56
N LYS A 84 6.78 -3.43 8.70
CA LYS A 84 7.86 -2.50 9.07
C LYS A 84 7.38 -1.20 9.69
N CYS A 85 6.28 -0.61 9.19
CA CYS A 85 5.74 0.61 9.82
C CYS A 85 5.28 0.34 11.25
N PHE A 86 4.66 -0.82 11.52
CA PHE A 86 4.20 -1.17 12.86
C PHE A 86 5.37 -1.52 13.80
N GLU A 87 6.45 -2.11 13.28
CA GLU A 87 7.68 -2.32 14.05
C GLU A 87 8.38 -1.02 14.44
N GLU A 88 8.42 -0.03 13.54
CA GLU A 88 8.91 1.32 13.83
C GLU A 88 8.05 1.98 14.92
N GLU A 89 6.73 1.91 14.78
CA GLU A 89 5.78 2.50 15.74
C GLU A 89 5.87 1.86 17.12
N ALA A 90 6.05 0.54 17.21
CA ALA A 90 6.25 -0.17 18.47
C ALA A 90 7.51 0.27 19.22
N LYS A 91 8.50 0.83 18.51
CA LYS A 91 9.73 1.41 19.06
C LYS A 91 9.61 2.91 19.34
N GLY A 92 8.41 3.49 19.19
CA GLY A 92 8.16 4.92 19.38
C GLY A 92 8.57 5.81 18.19
N ILE A 93 8.89 5.22 17.04
CA ILE A 93 9.27 5.96 15.82
C ILE A 93 8.01 6.33 15.04
N VAL A 94 7.96 7.57 14.53
CA VAL A 94 6.89 7.98 13.61
C VAL A 94 7.13 7.31 12.25
N SER A 95 6.31 6.32 11.91
CA SER A 95 6.41 5.61 10.63
C SER A 95 5.94 6.45 9.44
N LYS A 96 6.32 6.04 8.22
CA LYS A 96 5.79 6.63 6.98
C LYS A 96 4.26 6.56 6.95
N ARG A 97 3.64 5.47 7.41
CA ARG A 97 2.18 5.35 7.49
C ARG A 97 1.55 6.48 8.30
N GLN A 98 2.08 6.77 9.49
CA GLN A 98 1.55 7.84 10.34
C GLN A 98 1.78 9.21 9.72
N TRP A 99 2.96 9.44 9.13
CA TRP A 99 3.27 10.69 8.43
C TRP A 99 2.33 10.94 7.25
N GLU A 100 2.20 9.97 6.33
CA GLU A 100 1.32 10.07 5.15
C GLU A 100 -0.15 10.25 5.58
N THR A 101 -0.58 9.56 6.64
CA THR A 101 -1.94 9.73 7.15
C THR A 101 -2.19 11.16 7.63
N ARG A 102 -1.25 11.78 8.34
CA ARG A 102 -1.38 13.17 8.81
C ARG A 102 -1.38 14.15 7.65
N GLU A 103 -0.47 14.00 6.70
CA GLU A 103 -0.34 14.90 5.56
C GLU A 103 -1.54 14.82 4.62
N TRP A 104 -1.99 13.62 4.27
CA TRP A 104 -3.11 13.45 3.34
C TRP A 104 -4.47 13.74 3.98
N ALA A 105 -4.60 13.62 5.30
CA ALA A 105 -5.82 14.05 6.01
C ALA A 105 -6.08 15.56 5.87
N GLN A 106 -5.06 16.38 5.57
CA GLN A 106 -5.22 17.81 5.32
C GLN A 106 -5.68 18.12 3.89
N ARG A 107 -5.56 17.17 2.96
CA ARG A 107 -5.80 17.37 1.52
C ARG A 107 -6.98 16.59 0.98
N LEU A 108 -7.32 15.47 1.62
CA LEU A 108 -8.33 14.52 1.17
C LEU A 108 -9.25 14.09 2.32
N ASP A 109 -10.51 13.82 2.00
CA ASP A 109 -11.41 13.12 2.91
C ASP A 109 -11.09 11.62 2.91
N LEU A 110 -10.27 11.20 3.87
CA LEU A 110 -9.86 9.80 4.02
C LEU A 110 -11.03 8.87 4.35
N GLN A 111 -12.09 9.37 5.00
CA GLN A 111 -13.29 8.57 5.25
C GLN A 111 -14.06 8.30 3.95
N LYS A 112 -14.09 9.28 3.05
CA LYS A 112 -14.70 9.11 1.72
C LYS A 112 -14.00 8.02 0.91
N LEU A 113 -12.67 7.93 0.96
CA LEU A 113 -11.91 6.87 0.28
C LEU A 113 -12.34 5.47 0.74
N VAL A 114 -12.48 5.30 2.07
CA VAL A 114 -12.96 4.03 2.64
C VAL A 114 -14.41 3.75 2.25
N LYS A 115 -15.30 4.74 2.34
CA LYS A 115 -16.72 4.59 1.97
C LYS A 115 -16.94 4.27 0.49
N GLN A 116 -16.05 4.73 -0.39
CA GLN A 116 -16.10 4.45 -1.83
C GLN A 116 -15.47 3.10 -2.20
N THR A 117 -14.86 2.40 -1.24
CA THR A 117 -14.31 1.07 -1.46
C THR A 117 -15.44 0.05 -1.47
N LYS A 118 -15.50 -0.78 -2.52
CA LYS A 118 -16.48 -1.86 -2.66
C LYS A 118 -16.19 -2.98 -1.66
N GLU A 119 -17.17 -3.86 -1.45
CA GLU A 119 -17.05 -5.02 -0.55
C GLU A 119 -15.90 -5.95 -0.92
N ASP A 120 -15.56 -6.05 -2.21
CA ASP A 120 -14.44 -6.84 -2.71
C ASP A 120 -13.07 -6.13 -2.57
N GLY A 121 -13.02 -4.93 -2.00
CA GLY A 121 -11.82 -4.11 -1.83
C GLY A 121 -11.44 -3.25 -3.03
N THR A 122 -12.22 -3.29 -4.13
CA THR A 122 -12.01 -2.43 -5.29
C THR A 122 -12.25 -0.97 -4.91
N ALA A 123 -11.33 -0.07 -5.28
CA ALA A 123 -11.46 1.36 -5.04
C ALA A 123 -11.43 2.12 -6.38
N PRO A 124 -12.10 3.29 -6.48
CA PRO A 124 -11.97 4.16 -7.65
C PRO A 124 -10.51 4.54 -7.90
N VAL A 125 -10.04 4.42 -9.14
CA VAL A 125 -8.67 4.77 -9.49
C VAL A 125 -8.50 6.28 -9.46
N SER A 126 -7.81 6.77 -8.43
CA SER A 126 -7.44 8.18 -8.27
C SER A 126 -6.10 8.24 -7.56
N ILE A 127 -5.02 8.35 -8.32
CA ILE A 127 -3.64 8.29 -7.83
C ILE A 127 -3.00 9.68 -7.94
N PRO A 128 -3.19 10.57 -6.94
CA PRO A 128 -2.57 11.90 -6.94
C PRO A 128 -1.05 11.85 -6.73
N TYR A 129 -0.50 10.72 -6.31
CA TYR A 129 0.90 10.58 -5.92
C TYR A 129 1.45 9.21 -6.33
N PHE A 130 2.55 9.23 -7.08
CA PHE A 130 3.21 8.02 -7.58
C PHE A 130 4.71 8.08 -7.24
N ASP A 131 5.24 7.05 -6.56
CA ASP A 131 6.68 6.93 -6.30
C ASP A 131 7.35 6.19 -7.45
N LEU A 132 8.11 6.93 -8.27
CA LEU A 132 8.96 6.36 -9.29
C LEU A 132 10.39 6.25 -8.76
N ARG A 133 11.00 5.07 -8.88
CA ARG A 133 12.41 4.84 -8.54
C ARG A 133 13.14 4.12 -9.65
#